data_AF-A0A2U4BKR7-F1
#
_entry.id   AF-A0A2U4BKR7-F1
#
_cell.length_a   1.000
_cell.length_b   1.000
_cell.length_c   1.000
_cell.angle_alpha   90.00
_cell.angle_beta   90.00
_cell.angle_gamma   90.00
#
_symmetry.space_group_name_H-M   'P 1'
#
loop_
_entity.id
_entity.type
_entity.pdbx_description
1 polymer ?
#
loop_
_entity_poly.entity_id
_entity_poly.type
_entity_poly.pdbx_seq_one_letter_code
_entity_poly.pdbx_strand_id
1 'polypeptide(L)'
;MRALEFPMRKPSVTLGVLGAKSTLEWTVKSRLQTGMRGAFGKPQGTVARVHIGQVIMSIHTKLQNKEHVIEALRRAKFKFPGRQKIHISKKWGFTKFNADEFENTVAEKQLIPDGCGVEYIPNRGPLDKWHALHS
;
A
#
# COMPACT_ATOMS: atom_id res chain seq x y z
N MET A 1 3.98 -20.47 12.67
CA MET A 1 2.73 -20.86 11.98
C MET A 1 1.52 -20.32 12.75
N ARG A 2 0.89 -19.23 12.28
CA ARG A 2 -0.51 -18.90 12.63
C ARG A 2 -1.19 -18.42 11.35
N ALA A 3 -2.39 -18.93 11.10
CA ALA A 3 -3.22 -18.51 9.97
C ALA A 3 -3.81 -17.14 10.29
N LEU A 4 -3.19 -16.10 9.74
CA LEU A 4 -3.86 -14.84 9.45
C LEU A 4 -3.53 -14.55 7.99
N GLU A 5 -4.50 -14.76 7.11
CA GLU A 5 -4.43 -14.24 5.75
C GLU A 5 -4.46 -12.72 5.87
N PHE A 6 -3.28 -12.09 5.95
CA PHE A 6 -3.21 -10.64 6.05
C PHE A 6 -3.76 -10.02 4.76
N PRO A 7 -4.62 -8.99 4.87
CA PRO A 7 -5.25 -8.41 3.71
C PRO A 7 -4.21 -7.72 2.83
N MET A 8 -4.42 -7.81 1.52
CA MET A 8 -3.72 -7.00 0.53
C MET A 8 -3.76 -5.53 0.96
N ARG A 9 -2.59 -4.95 1.20
CA ARG A 9 -2.49 -3.55 1.63
C ARG A 9 -2.19 -2.67 0.42
N LYS A 10 -2.99 -1.63 0.22
CA LYS A 10 -2.66 -0.51 -0.65
C LYS A 10 -1.88 0.50 0.21
N PRO A 11 -0.59 0.73 -0.03
CA PRO A 11 0.16 1.76 0.67
C PRO A 11 -0.44 3.13 0.38
N SER A 12 -0.23 4.07 1.31
CA SER A 12 -0.75 5.43 1.21
C SER A 12 -0.24 6.10 -0.08
N VAL A 13 -1.18 6.48 -0.93
CA VAL A 13 -0.95 7.21 -2.19
C VAL A 13 -1.65 8.55 -2.11
N THR A 14 -1.04 9.59 -2.66
CA THR A 14 -1.66 10.92 -2.71
C THR A 14 -2.87 10.86 -3.65
N LEU A 15 -4.05 11.15 -3.12
CA LEU A 15 -5.29 11.21 -3.91
C LEU A 15 -5.42 12.59 -4.54
N GLY A 16 -5.58 12.61 -5.86
CA GLY A 16 -6.01 13.78 -6.62
C GLY A 16 -7.49 13.65 -6.99
N VAL A 17 -8.14 14.78 -7.24
CA VAL A 17 -9.50 14.84 -7.80
C VAL A 17 -9.39 15.25 -9.26
N LEU A 18 -10.01 14.45 -10.14
CA LEU A 18 -10.13 14.76 -11.55
C LEU A 18 -11.33 15.67 -11.76
N GLY A 19 -11.08 16.87 -12.29
CA GLY A 19 -12.13 17.77 -12.76
C GLY A 19 -12.46 17.49 -14.22
N ALA A 20 -13.75 17.33 -14.55
CA ALA A 20 -14.22 17.19 -15.93
C ALA A 20 -15.20 18.31 -16.28
N LYS A 21 -15.05 18.90 -17.48
CA LYS A 21 -16.02 19.84 -18.02
C LYS A 21 -17.08 19.07 -18.81
N SER A 22 -18.31 19.07 -18.32
CA SER A 22 -19.44 18.49 -19.03
C SER A 22 -19.84 19.38 -20.21
N THR A 23 -19.94 18.81 -21.41
CA THR A 23 -20.42 19.49 -22.61
C THR A 23 -21.77 18.91 -23.01
N LEU A 24 -22.70 19.75 -23.48
CA LEU A 24 -24.02 19.32 -23.90
C LEU A 24 -23.94 18.44 -25.16
N GLU A 25 -24.85 17.48 -25.26
CA GLU A 25 -24.99 16.65 -26.45
C GLU A 25 -25.36 17.49 -27.68
N TRP A 26 -25.01 16.96 -28.86
CA TRP A 26 -25.04 17.67 -30.13
C TRP A 26 -26.40 18.33 -30.44
N THR A 27 -27.50 17.69 -30.05
CA THR A 27 -28.87 18.15 -30.29
C THR A 27 -29.25 19.43 -29.52
N VAL A 28 -28.64 19.69 -28.37
CA VAL A 28 -28.96 20.82 -27.47
C VAL A 28 -27.88 21.91 -27.49
N LYS A 29 -26.78 21.64 -28.19
CA LYS A 29 -25.53 22.43 -28.20
C LYS A 29 -25.67 23.82 -28.83
N SER A 30 -26.53 23.97 -29.84
CA SER A 30 -26.54 25.12 -30.75
C SER A 30 -26.91 26.46 -30.11
N ARG A 31 -27.52 26.49 -28.92
CA ARG A 31 -27.95 27.75 -28.25
C ARG A 31 -27.52 27.92 -26.80
N LEU A 32 -27.15 26.83 -26.11
CA LEU A 32 -26.87 26.83 -24.67
C LEU A 32 -25.41 26.55 -24.33
N GLN A 33 -24.61 26.10 -25.29
CA GLN A 33 -23.22 25.75 -25.04
C GLN A 33 -22.32 26.99 -24.99
N THR A 34 -21.65 27.21 -23.87
CA THR A 34 -20.65 28.27 -23.66
C THR A 34 -19.24 27.96 -24.18
N GLY A 35 -19.07 26.85 -24.90
CA GLY A 35 -17.78 26.42 -25.44
C GLY A 35 -16.74 26.23 -24.33
N MET A 36 -15.59 26.90 -24.43
CA MET A 36 -14.51 26.86 -23.44
C MET A 36 -14.60 27.97 -22.37
N ARG A 37 -15.60 28.85 -22.41
CA ARG A 37 -15.81 29.87 -21.35
C ARG A 37 -16.08 29.19 -20.01
N GLY A 38 -15.44 29.64 -18.91
CA GLY A 38 -15.61 29.06 -17.57
C GLY A 38 -15.24 27.57 -17.48
N ALA A 39 -14.09 27.16 -18.01
CA ALA A 39 -13.71 25.75 -18.17
C ALA A 39 -13.26 25.00 -16.90
N PHE A 40 -13.54 25.53 -15.70
CA PHE A 40 -13.23 24.79 -14.49
C PHE A 40 -14.15 23.57 -14.36
N GLY A 41 -13.53 22.39 -14.28
CA GLY A 41 -14.23 21.11 -14.26
C GLY A 41 -14.90 20.84 -12.92
N LYS A 42 -16.05 20.15 -12.96
CA LYS A 42 -16.66 19.60 -11.75
C LYS A 42 -15.89 18.36 -11.32
N PRO A 43 -15.78 18.08 -10.01
CA PRO A 43 -15.12 16.87 -9.54
C PRO A 43 -15.88 15.64 -10.04
N GLN A 44 -15.22 14.81 -10.84
CA GLN A 44 -15.80 13.62 -11.48
C GLN A 44 -15.37 12.33 -10.80
N GLY A 45 -14.11 12.26 -10.34
CA GLY A 45 -13.56 11.06 -9.72
C GLY A 45 -12.22 11.32 -9.03
N THR A 46 -11.76 10.35 -8.25
CA THR A 46 -10.45 10.40 -7.58
C THR A 46 -9.43 9.56 -8.35
N VAL A 47 -8.19 10.04 -8.36
CA VAL A 47 -7.07 9.38 -9.03
C VAL A 47 -5.90 9.30 -8.05
N ALA A 48 -5.27 8.13 -7.95
CA ALA A 48 -4.04 7.97 -7.19
C ALA A 48 -2.83 8.40 -8.03
N ARG A 49 -2.00 9.29 -7.49
CA ARG A 49 -0.71 9.63 -8.09
C ARG A 49 0.35 8.64 -7.61
N VAL A 50 1.06 8.02 -8.56
CA VAL A 50 2.08 7.01 -8.27
C VAL A 50 3.38 7.39 -8.99
N HIS A 51 4.49 7.38 -8.24
CA HIS A 51 5.83 7.62 -8.80
C HIS A 51 6.52 6.32 -9.23
N ILE A 52 7.56 6.44 -10.05
CA ILE A 52 8.35 5.28 -10.48
C ILE A 52 9.02 4.63 -9.26
N GLY A 53 8.88 3.31 -9.12
CA GLY A 53 9.43 2.56 -7.99
C GLY A 53 8.56 2.57 -6.73
N GLN A 54 7.43 3.29 -6.72
CA GLN A 54 6.48 3.25 -5.63
C GLN A 54 5.69 1.94 -5.65
N VAL A 55 5.58 1.29 -4.49
CA VAL A 55 4.76 0.08 -4.33
C VAL A 55 3.28 0.48 -4.39
N ILE A 56 2.46 -0.23 -5.17
CA ILE A 56 1.01 0.03 -5.32
C ILE A 56 0.17 -0.96 -4.52
N MET A 57 0.61 -2.22 -4.45
CA MET A 57 -0.06 -3.27 -3.69
C MET A 57 1.01 -4.17 -3.07
N SER A 58 0.80 -4.55 -1.82
CA SER A 58 1.64 -5.52 -1.12
C SER A 58 0.77 -6.62 -0.51
N ILE A 59 1.26 -7.85 -0.59
CA ILE A 59 0.60 -9.04 -0.05
C ILE A 59 1.61 -9.74 0.85
N HIS A 60 1.17 -10.15 2.04
CA HIS A 60 1.97 -10.97 2.95
C HIS A 60 1.28 -12.32 3.13
N THR A 61 1.97 -13.40 2.75
CA THR A 61 1.48 -14.77 2.90
C THR A 61 2.57 -15.68 3.43
N LYS A 62 2.18 -16.90 3.79
CA LYS A 62 3.12 -18.00 4.05
C LYS A 62 3.87 -18.40 2.78
N LEU A 63 5.04 -19.02 2.95
CA LEU A 63 5.89 -19.48 1.85
C LEU A 63 5.21 -20.49 0.92
N GLN A 64 4.28 -21.29 1.46
CA GLN A 64 3.53 -22.30 0.70
C GLN A 64 2.72 -21.71 -0.46
N ASN A 65 2.18 -20.49 -0.30
CA ASN A 65 1.27 -19.90 -1.29
C ASN A 65 1.97 -18.95 -2.27
N LYS A 66 3.31 -18.98 -2.32
CA LYS A 66 4.12 -18.05 -3.12
C LYS A 66 3.72 -18.03 -4.59
N GLU A 67 3.53 -19.20 -5.19
CA GLU A 67 3.21 -19.32 -6.62
C GLU A 67 1.83 -18.74 -6.94
N HIS A 68 0.84 -19.01 -6.09
CA HIS A 68 -0.50 -18.45 -6.22
C HIS A 68 -0.51 -16.92 -6.13
N VAL A 69 0.30 -16.34 -5.25
CA VAL A 69 0.41 -14.88 -5.11
C VAL A 69 1.05 -14.25 -6.34
N ILE A 70 2.07 -14.89 -6.93
CA ILE A 70 2.72 -14.40 -8.15
C ILE A 70 1.72 -14.37 -9.31
N GLU A 71 0.90 -15.41 -9.48
CA GLU A 71 -0.12 -15.46 -10.52
C GLU A 71 -1.25 -14.45 -10.25
N ALA A 72 -1.67 -14.26 -9.00
CA ALA A 72 -2.65 -13.23 -8.63
C ALA A 72 -2.14 -11.82 -8.96
N LEU A 73 -0.88 -11.50 -8.65
CA LEU A 73 -0.27 -10.21 -8.97
C LEU A 73 -0.08 -10.02 -10.48
N ARG A 74 0.20 -11.10 -11.22
CA ARG A 74 0.26 -11.06 -12.69
C ARG A 74 -1.10 -10.69 -13.28
N ARG A 75 -2.19 -11.29 -12.78
CA ARG A 75 -3.56 -10.96 -13.20
C ARG A 75 -3.93 -9.52 -12.86
N ALA A 76 -3.60 -9.09 -11.65
CA ALA A 76 -3.89 -7.73 -11.18
C ALA A 76 -3.12 -6.66 -11.99
N LYS A 77 -1.87 -6.95 -12.39
CA LYS A 77 -1.06 -6.06 -13.22
C LYS A 77 -1.75 -5.67 -14.54
N PHE A 78 -2.56 -6.54 -15.14
CA PHE A 78 -3.28 -6.22 -16.39
C PHE A 78 -4.35 -5.13 -16.23
N LYS A 79 -4.80 -4.86 -14.99
CA LYS A 79 -5.77 -3.79 -14.72
C LYS A 79 -5.13 -2.43 -14.52
N PHE A 80 -3.80 -2.36 -14.40
CA PHE A 80 -3.08 -1.12 -14.28
C PHE A 80 -2.45 -0.70 -15.61
N PRO A 81 -2.53 0.58 -15.99
CA PRO A 81 -1.84 1.06 -17.18
C PRO A 81 -0.32 0.98 -17.00
N GLY A 82 0.40 0.75 -18.11
CA GLY A 82 1.85 0.74 -18.15
C GLY A 82 2.50 -0.58 -17.73
N ARG A 83 3.82 -0.54 -17.48
CA ARG A 83 4.62 -1.72 -17.11
C ARG A 83 4.86 -1.76 -15.60
N GLN A 84 4.19 -2.66 -14.91
CA GLN A 84 4.46 -2.94 -13.49
C GLN A 84 5.44 -4.10 -13.30
N LYS A 85 6.27 -4.06 -12.25
CA LYS A 85 7.20 -5.14 -11.89
C LYS A 85 6.74 -5.81 -10.61
N ILE A 86 6.69 -7.14 -10.62
CA ILE A 86 6.45 -7.93 -9.41
C ILE A 86 7.81 -8.14 -8.74
N HIS A 87 7.89 -7.83 -7.45
CA HIS A 87 9.11 -7.97 -6.66
C HIS A 87 8.81 -8.76 -5.39
N ILE A 88 9.69 -9.69 -5.05
CA ILE A 88 9.65 -10.43 -3.78
C ILE A 88 10.58 -9.71 -2.82
N SER A 89 10.01 -9.13 -1.77
CA SER A 89 10.77 -8.45 -0.73
C SER A 89 11.54 -9.43 0.14
N LYS A 90 12.73 -9.03 0.61
CA LYS A 90 13.49 -9.73 1.66
C LYS A 90 13.02 -9.42 3.07
N LYS A 91 12.14 -8.42 3.22
CA LYS A 91 11.62 -7.97 4.51
C LYS A 91 10.62 -8.95 5.09
N TRP A 92 10.55 -8.99 6.42
CA TRP A 92 9.53 -9.75 7.13
C TRP A 92 8.17 -9.06 7.03
N GLY A 93 7.35 -9.47 6.05
CA GLY A 93 6.01 -8.95 5.84
C GLY A 93 5.97 -7.45 5.57
N PHE A 94 5.19 -6.71 6.36
CA PHE A 94 5.05 -5.25 6.25
C PHE A 94 5.96 -4.47 7.20
N THR A 95 6.95 -5.14 7.80
CA THR A 95 7.92 -4.51 8.69
C THR A 95 9.10 -3.92 7.92
N LYS A 96 9.96 -3.17 8.62
CA LYS A 96 11.20 -2.62 8.07
C LYS A 96 12.35 -3.62 8.09
N PHE A 97 12.25 -4.67 8.91
CA PHE A 97 13.31 -5.64 9.17
C PHE A 97 13.41 -6.71 8.10
N ASN A 98 14.60 -7.26 7.91
CA ASN A 98 14.83 -8.40 7.04
C ASN A 98 14.31 -9.68 7.68
N ALA A 99 13.87 -10.65 6.88
CA ALA A 99 13.39 -11.94 7.37
C ALA A 99 14.46 -12.69 8.17
N ASP A 100 15.71 -12.63 7.72
CA ASP A 100 16.83 -13.36 8.34
C ASP A 100 17.20 -12.83 9.74
N GLU A 101 17.06 -11.52 9.96
CA GLU A 101 17.40 -10.85 11.22
C GLU A 101 16.19 -10.81 12.19
N PHE A 102 14.98 -11.03 11.66
CA PHE A 102 13.75 -10.90 12.43
C PHE A 102 13.65 -11.91 13.56
N GLU A 103 14.02 -13.17 13.30
CA GLU A 103 13.96 -14.23 14.31
C GLU A 103 14.95 -13.96 15.46
N ASN A 104 16.16 -13.50 15.14
CA ASN A 104 17.18 -13.15 16.13
C ASN A 104 16.75 -11.95 16.99
N THR A 105 16.24 -10.88 16.36
CA THR A 105 15.81 -9.67 17.07
C THR A 105 14.55 -9.87 17.94
N VAL A 106 13.69 -10.81 17.57
CA VAL A 106 12.57 -11.27 18.42
C VAL A 106 13.09 -12.14 19.58
N ALA A 107 14.05 -13.04 19.34
CA ALA A 107 14.66 -13.86 20.39
C ALA A 107 15.41 -13.01 21.43
N GLU A 108 16.07 -11.93 20.98
CA GLU A 108 16.71 -10.93 21.83
C GLU A 108 15.72 -10.01 22.57
N LYS A 109 14.40 -10.24 22.44
CA LYS A 109 13.33 -9.42 23.01
C LYS A 109 13.41 -7.93 22.64
N GLN A 110 14.09 -7.57 21.54
CA GLN A 110 14.15 -6.17 21.05
C GLN A 110 12.90 -5.76 20.27
N LEU A 111 12.18 -6.75 19.75
CA LEU A 111 10.95 -6.58 18.96
C LEU A 111 9.77 -7.21 19.69
N ILE A 112 8.76 -6.40 20.00
CA ILE A 112 7.50 -6.87 20.57
C ILE A 112 6.47 -7.02 19.46
N PRO A 113 5.77 -8.15 19.36
CA PRO A 113 4.67 -8.29 18.41
C PRO A 113 3.49 -7.39 18.83
N ASP A 114 3.15 -6.42 17.99
CA ASP A 114 1.99 -5.53 18.16
C ASP A 114 0.90 -5.91 17.14
N GLY A 115 0.32 -7.09 17.36
CA GLY A 115 -0.72 -7.67 16.51
C GLY A 115 -0.27 -7.94 15.06
N CYS A 116 -0.63 -7.03 14.15
CA CYS A 116 -0.24 -7.11 12.73
C CYS A 116 1.14 -6.51 12.45
N GLY A 117 1.61 -5.64 13.36
CA GLY A 117 2.88 -4.94 13.29
C GLY A 117 3.87 -5.45 14.31
N VAL A 118 4.98 -4.73 14.41
CA VAL A 118 6.05 -5.02 15.36
C VAL A 118 6.52 -3.68 15.91
N GLU A 119 6.58 -3.60 17.23
CA GLU A 119 7.12 -2.45 17.93
C GLU A 119 8.59 -2.70 18.25
N TYR A 120 9.43 -1.72 17.96
CA TYR A 120 10.85 -1.75 18.30
C TYR A 120 11.05 -1.11 19.67
N ILE A 121 11.64 -1.85 20.61
CA ILE A 121 12.01 -1.29 21.91
C ILE A 121 13.33 -0.55 21.76
N PRO A 122 13.35 0.78 21.96
CA PRO A 122 14.61 1.51 21.99
C PRO A 122 15.37 1.19 23.29
N ASN A 123 16.70 1.21 23.21
CA ASN A 123 17.58 1.16 24.40
C ASN A 123 17.57 2.46 25.23
N ARG A 124 16.49 3.25 25.14
CA ARG A 124 16.34 4.57 25.77
C ARG A 124 14.96 4.66 26.39
N GLY A 125 14.92 4.98 27.68
CA GLY A 125 13.68 5.14 28.44
C GLY A 125 13.87 4.84 29.92
N PRO A 126 12.81 4.97 30.74
CA PRO A 126 12.85 4.59 32.15
C PRO A 126 13.22 3.11 32.34
N LEU A 127 14.17 2.83 33.24
CA LEU A 127 14.74 1.50 33.44
C LEU A 127 13.69 0.47 33.88
N ASP A 128 12.68 0.89 34.65
CA ASP A 128 11.60 0.04 35.15
C ASP A 128 10.81 -0.61 34.01
N LYS A 129 10.54 0.16 32.93
CA LYS A 129 9.86 -0.36 31.74
C LYS A 129 10.71 -1.38 30.99
N TRP A 130 12.02 -1.18 30.98
CA TRP A 130 12.95 -2.12 30.35
C TRP A 130 13.02 -3.43 31.12
N HIS A 131 13.14 -3.38 32.46
CA HIS A 131 13.14 -4.56 33.32
C HIS A 131 11.84 -5.37 33.22
N ALA A 132 10.68 -4.69 33.16
CA ALA A 132 9.38 -5.36 33.01
C ALA A 132 9.25 -6.16 31.70
N LEU A 133 9.97 -5.76 30.65
CA LEU A 133 9.96 -6.43 29.35
C LEU A 133 11.00 -7.56 29.25
N HIS A 134 12.11 -7.46 29.97
CA HIS A 134 13.22 -8.40 29.88
C HIS A 134 13.23 -9.49 30.98
N SER A 135 12.39 -9.35 32.01
CA SER A 135 12.10 -10.44 32.96
C SER A 135 11.46 -11.65 32.25
#